data_AF-A0A5R9FUY5-F1
#
_entry.id   AF-A0A5R9FUY5-F1
#
_cell.length_a   1.000
_cell.length_b   1.000
_cell.length_c   1.000
_cell.angle_alpha   90.00
_cell.angle_beta   90.00
_cell.angle_gamma   90.00
#
_symmetry.space_group_name_H-M   'P 1'
#
loop_
_entity.id
_entity.type
_entity.pdbx_description
1 polymer ?
#
loop_
_entity_poly.entity_id
_entity_poly.type
_entity_poly.pdbx_seq_one_letter_code
_entity_poly.pdbx_strand_id
1 'polypeptide(L)' 'MLDESLLDAPEALAEADRRGLLRGAAEAGARIRTATRHAAEAGIPELKPDGRPRAVLIAGPGAAASCAADLLGTLAG' A
#
# COMPACT_ATOMS: atom_id res chain seq x y z
N MET A 1 5.70 19.53 15.33
CA MET A 1 7.04 18.93 15.30
C MET A 1 6.93 17.60 16.02
N LEU A 2 7.51 16.53 15.48
CA LEU A 2 7.51 15.23 16.15
C LEU A 2 8.47 15.32 17.34
N ASP A 3 8.28 14.47 18.34
CA ASP A 3 9.27 14.31 19.41
C ASP A 3 10.24 13.21 18.99
N GLU A 4 11.38 13.60 18.42
CA GLU A 4 12.36 12.67 17.88
C GLU A 4 12.99 11.77 18.97
N SER A 5 12.90 12.15 20.24
CA SER A 5 13.40 11.33 21.36
C SER A 5 12.68 9.98 21.49
N LEU A 6 11.46 9.87 20.95
CA LEU A 6 10.70 8.62 20.91
C LEU A 6 11.30 7.58 19.96
N LEU A 7 12.08 7.99 18.95
CA LEU A 7 12.68 7.05 17.99
C LEU A 7 13.74 6.15 18.64
N ASP A 8 14.37 6.62 19.72
CA ASP A 8 15.36 5.87 20.50
C ASP A 8 14.74 5.09 21.68
N ALA A 9 13.42 5.22 21.88
CA ALA A 9 12.68 4.61 23.00
C ALA A 9 11.57 3.67 22.47
N PRO A 10 11.91 2.44 22.07
CA PRO A 10 10.99 1.54 21.36
C PRO A 10 9.71 1.22 22.14
N GLU A 11 9.78 1.08 23.48
CA GLU A 11 8.61 0.85 24.31
C GLU A 11 7.68 2.06 24.33
N ALA A 12 8.23 3.27 24.48
CA ALA A 12 7.45 4.51 24.46
C ALA A 12 6.85 4.78 23.07
N LEU A 13 7.57 4.44 22.00
CA LEU A 13 7.08 4.54 20.63
C LEU A 13 5.93 3.56 20.37
N ALA A 14 6.02 2.34 20.91
CA ALA A 14 4.94 1.35 20.81
C ALA A 14 3.68 1.79 21.56
N GLU A 15 3.81 2.36 22.76
CA GLU A 15 2.70 2.94 23.52
C GLU A 15 2.06 4.13 22.78
N ALA A 16 2.86 4.96 22.12
CA ALA A 16 2.36 6.06 21.30
C ALA A 16 1.61 5.58 20.05
N ASP A 17 2.04 4.47 19.44
CA ASP A 17 1.41 3.87 18.25
C ASP A 17 0.22 2.94 18.59
N ARG A 18 -0.77 3.48 19.30
CA ARG A 18 -1.96 2.72 19.74
C ARG A 18 -2.76 2.02 18.64
N ARG A 19 -2.51 2.37 17.37
CA ARG A 19 -3.21 1.82 16.20
C ARG A 19 -2.29 0.94 15.32
N GLY A 20 -1.03 0.74 15.70
CA GLY A 20 -0.07 -0.06 14.93
C GLY A 20 0.26 0.53 13.55
N LEU A 21 0.07 1.84 13.37
CA LEU A 21 0.27 2.53 12.09
C LEU A 21 1.74 2.61 11.71
N LEU A 22 2.64 2.80 12.68
CA LEU A 22 4.08 2.89 12.41
C LEU A 22 4.60 1.55 11.93
N ARG A 23 4.16 0.45 12.55
CA ARG A 23 4.49 -0.90 12.06
C ARG A 23 3.95 -1.13 10.66
N GLY A 24 2.69 -0.77 10.40
CA GLY A 24 2.10 -0.88 9.07
C GLY A 24 2.87 -0.09 8.00
N ALA A 25 3.33 1.12 8.34
CA ALA A 25 4.14 1.96 7.47
C ALA A 25 5.54 1.36 7.23
N ALA A 26 6.20 0.86 8.29
CA ALA A 26 7.50 0.22 8.20
C ALA A 26 7.47 -1.04 7.30
N GLU A 27 6.36 -1.79 7.34
CA GLU A 27 6.17 -2.98 6.49
C GLU A 27 5.86 -2.65 5.02
N ALA A 28 5.49 -1.41 4.69
CA ALA A 28 5.02 -1.04 3.34
C ALA A 28 6.04 -1.40 2.24
N GLY A 29 7.33 -1.14 2.48
CA GLY A 29 8.39 -1.45 1.52
C GLY A 29 8.52 -2.96 1.24
N ALA A 30 8.40 -3.80 2.27
CA ALA A 30 8.41 -5.25 2.10
C ALA A 30 7.17 -5.71 1.33
N ARG A 31 5.99 -5.18 1.66
CA ARG A 31 4.73 -5.50 0.96
C ARG A 31 4.78 -5.14 -0.53
N ILE A 32 5.37 -3.99 -0.88
CA ILE A 32 5.54 -3.58 -2.28
C ILE A 32 6.44 -4.58 -3.02
N ARG A 33 7.61 -4.94 -2.47
CA ARG A 33 8.51 -5.91 -3.12
C ARG A 33 7.83 -7.27 -3.33
N THR A 34 7.06 -7.73 -2.34
CA THR A 34 6.27 -8.97 -2.47
C THR A 34 5.19 -8.85 -3.54
N ALA A 35 4.45 -7.75 -3.58
CA ALA A 35 3.41 -7.50 -4.58
C ALA A 35 3.99 -7.44 -6.00
N THR A 36 5.13 -6.75 -6.20
CA THR A 36 5.83 -6.70 -7.49
C THR A 36 6.25 -8.09 -7.96
N ARG A 37 6.81 -8.90 -7.06
CA ARG A 37 7.16 -10.29 -7.37
C ARG A 37 5.94 -11.11 -7.78
N HIS A 38 4.84 -11.04 -7.01
CA HIS A 38 3.61 -11.76 -7.34
C HIS A 38 3.00 -11.28 -8.67
N ALA A 39 3.08 -10.00 -8.99
CA ALA A 39 2.59 -9.47 -10.26
C ALA A 39 3.38 -10.04 -11.45
N ALA A 40 4.71 -10.15 -11.32
CA ALA A 40 5.54 -10.80 -12.32
C ALA A 40 5.22 -12.30 -12.45
N GLU A 41 5.10 -13.02 -11.32
CA GLU A 41 4.73 -14.45 -11.32
C GLU A 41 3.34 -14.69 -11.92
N ALA A 42 2.41 -13.75 -11.76
CA ALA A 42 1.06 -13.80 -12.34
C ALA A 42 1.01 -13.37 -13.81
N GLY A 43 2.12 -12.99 -14.42
CA GLY A 43 2.17 -12.61 -15.84
C GLY A 43 1.58 -11.23 -16.15
N ILE A 44 1.43 -10.35 -15.15
CA ILE A 44 0.81 -9.04 -15.32
C ILE A 44 1.59 -8.16 -16.33
N PRO A 45 2.93 -8.10 -16.30
CA PRO A 45 3.71 -7.35 -17.30
C PRO A 45 3.55 -7.87 -18.73
N GLU A 46 3.21 -9.15 -18.91
CA GLU A 46 3.11 -9.82 -20.20
C GLU A 46 1.71 -9.71 -20.83
N LEU A 47 0.74 -9.11 -20.13
CA LEU A 47 -0.61 -8.93 -20.64
C LEU A 47 -0.61 -8.11 -21.94
N LYS A 48 -1.26 -8.66 -22.96
CA LYS A 48 -1.49 -8.00 -24.26
C LYS A 48 -2.99 -7.80 -24.46
N PRO A 49 -3.61 -6.82 -23.77
CA PRO A 49 -5.03 -6.58 -23.91
C PRO A 49 -5.34 -6.09 -25.33
N ASP A 50 -6.46 -6.56 -25.87
CA ASP A 50 -7.01 -6.01 -27.10
C ASP A 50 -7.56 -4.61 -26.82
N GLY A 51 -6.83 -3.59 -27.30
CA GLY A 51 -7.20 -2.19 -27.08
C GLY A 51 -6.90 -1.70 -25.65
N ARG A 52 -7.57 -0.62 -25.25
CA ARG A 52 -7.39 -0.01 -23.92
C ARG A 52 -8.42 -0.55 -22.93
N PRO A 53 -8.02 -0.98 -21.72
CA PRO A 53 -8.97 -1.32 -20.66
C PRO A 53 -9.94 -0.18 -20.40
N ARG A 54 -11.25 -0.45 -20.48
CA ARG A 54 -12.31 0.57 -20.27
C ARG A 54 -12.69 0.74 -18.80
N ALA A 55 -12.30 -0.20 -17.94
CA ALA A 55 -12.57 -0.18 -16.51
C ALA A 55 -11.51 -1.02 -15.78
N VAL A 56 -11.26 -0.69 -14.50
CA VAL A 56 -10.45 -1.47 -13.58
C VAL A 56 -11.28 -1.73 -12.32
N LEU A 57 -11.41 -3.00 -11.94
CA LEU A 57 -12.07 -3.38 -10.69
C LEU A 57 -11.02 -3.53 -9.59
N ILE A 58 -11.19 -2.78 -8.50
CA ILE A 58 -10.35 -2.87 -7.31
C ILE A 58 -11.18 -3.53 -6.21
N ALA A 59 -10.82 -4.76 -5.85
CA ALA A 59 -11.49 -5.54 -4.82
C ALA A 59 -10.55 -5.74 -3.62
N GLY A 60 -11.04 -5.46 -2.43
CA GLY A 60 -10.29 -5.61 -1.18
C GLY A 60 -11.14 -5.25 0.04
N PRO A 61 -10.72 -5.68 1.23
CA PRO A 61 -11.48 -5.43 2.45
C PRO A 61 -11.37 -3.97 2.90
N GLY A 62 -12.50 -3.44 3.39
CA GLY A 62 -12.57 -2.14 4.06
C GLY A 62 -12.10 -0.97 3.22
N ALA A 63 -11.59 0.06 3.88
CA ALA A 63 -11.18 1.32 3.24
C ALA A 63 -9.95 1.19 2.31
N ALA A 64 -9.22 0.07 2.35
CA ALA A 64 -8.03 -0.11 1.53
C ALA A 64 -8.36 -0.09 0.02
N ALA A 65 -9.46 -0.75 -0.37
CA ALA A 65 -9.89 -0.79 -1.77
C ALA A 65 -10.37 0.58 -2.26
N SER A 66 -11.18 1.27 -1.45
CA SER A 66 -11.70 2.60 -1.81
C SER A 66 -10.57 3.63 -1.89
N CYS A 67 -9.68 3.69 -0.90
CA CYS A 67 -8.54 4.62 -0.94
C CYS A 67 -7.62 4.37 -2.15
N ALA A 68 -7.35 3.10 -2.49
CA ALA A 68 -6.57 2.78 -3.67
C ALA A 68 -7.28 3.20 -4.96
N ALA A 69 -8.61 3.00 -5.03
CA ALA A 69 -9.41 3.42 -6.17
C ALA A 69 -9.44 4.95 -6.34
N ASP A 70 -9.62 5.69 -5.25
CA ASP A 70 -9.63 7.16 -5.26
C ASP A 70 -8.26 7.72 -5.70
N LEU A 71 -7.16 7.16 -5.17
CA LEU A 71 -5.80 7.53 -5.57
C LEU A 71 -5.55 7.26 -7.05
N LEU A 72 -5.90 6.06 -7.53
CA LEU A 72 -5.71 5.69 -8.93
C LEU A 72 -6.59 6.51 -9.87
N GLY A 73 -7.85 6.78 -9.49
CA GLY A 73 -8.76 7.65 -10.24
C GLY A 73 -8.20 9.06 -10.36
N THR A 74 -7.70 9.62 -9.25
CA THR A 74 -7.06 10.95 -9.24
C THR A 74 -5.83 11.01 -10.14
N LEU A 75 -5.01 9.94 -10.18
CA LEU A 75 -3.81 9.88 -11.02
C LEU A 75 -4.10 9.59 -12.49
N ALA A 76 -5.19 8.88 -12.79
CA ALA A 76 -5.56 8.48 -14.14
C ALA A 76 -6.34 9.56 -14.92
N GLY A 77 -6.95 10.52 -14.23
CA GLY A 77 -7.75 11.60 -14.82
C GLY A 77 -9.24 11.27 -14.88
#